data_AF-A0A1Q3X6X7-F1
#
_entry.id   AF-A0A1Q3X6X7-F1
#
_cell.length_a   1.000
_cell.length_b   1.000
_cell.length_c   1.000
_cell.angle_alpha   90.00
_cell.angle_beta   90.00
_cell.angle_gamma   90.00
#
_symmetry.space_group_name_H-M   'P 1'
#
loop_
_entity.id
_entity.type
_entity.pdbx_description
1 polymer ?
#
loop_
_entity_poly.entity_id
_entity_poly.type
_entity_poly.pdbx_seq_one_letter_code
_entity_poly.pdbx_strand_id
1 'polypeptide(L)' 'MSTGKRVLLVNPAAAPAMPGLAEALRAAGAQVREMNVDDYGALLDALQQDWMPVVLKAPLD' A
#
# COMPACT_ATOMS: atom_id res chain seq x y z
N MET A 1 18.12 6.23 14.13
CA MET A 1 17.35 6.75 12.99
C MET A 1 16.26 5.74 12.71
N SER A 2 15.03 6.01 13.14
CA SER A 2 13.91 5.09 12.96
C SER A 2 13.51 5.12 11.49
N THR A 3 13.86 4.08 10.75
CA THR A 3 13.49 3.88 9.35
C THR A 3 11.99 4.11 9.20
N GLY A 4 11.59 5.14 8.46
CA GLY A 4 10.18 5.40 8.17
C GLY A 4 9.59 4.17 7.52
N LYS A 5 8.57 3.56 8.14
CA LYS A 5 7.97 2.32 7.64
C LYS A 5 7.50 2.55 6.20
N ARG A 6 7.93 1.71 5.27
CA ARG A 6 7.47 1.73 3.88
C ARG A 6 6.26 0.82 3.76
N VAL A 7 5.12 1.37 3.41
CA VAL A 7 3.86 0.65 3.29
C VAL A 7 3.37 0.73 1.86
N LEU A 8 3.14 -0.43 1.28
CA LEU A 8 2.60 -0.57 -0.05
C LEU A 8 1.14 -0.97 0.05
N LEU A 9 0.24 -0.04 -0.26
CA LEU A 9 -1.19 -0.29 -0.34
C LEU A 9 -1.52 -0.86 -1.70
N VAL A 10 -1.98 -2.12 -1.71
CA VAL A 10 -2.37 -2.82 -2.92
C VAL A 10 -3.89 -2.87 -2.99
N ASN A 11 -4.45 -2.16 -3.97
CA ASN A 11 -5.88 -2.12 -4.22
C ASN A 11 -6.25 -3.18 -5.28
N PRO A 12 -7.16 -4.12 -4.97
CA PRO A 12 -7.63 -5.12 -5.94
C PRO A 12 -8.68 -4.58 -6.90
N ALA A 13 -9.21 -3.38 -6.66
CA ALA A 13 -10.17 -2.69 -7.53
C ALA A 13 -9.69 -1.28 -7.81
N ALA A 14 -10.15 -0.68 -8.92
CA ALA A 14 -9.82 0.70 -9.30
C ALA A 14 -10.26 1.75 -8.26
N ALA A 15 -11.18 1.38 -7.35
CA ALA A 15 -11.59 2.21 -6.24
C ALA A 15 -10.79 1.84 -4.97
N PRO A 16 -10.25 2.84 -4.25
CA PRO A 16 -9.57 2.58 -2.98
C PRO A 16 -10.56 1.93 -2.00
N ALA A 17 -10.24 0.72 -1.55
CA ALA A 17 -11.12 -0.02 -0.63
C ALA A 17 -11.24 0.66 0.75
N MET A 18 -10.25 1.49 1.13
CA MET A 18 -10.29 2.35 2.31
C MET A 18 -9.73 3.73 1.97
N PRO A 19 -10.57 4.70 1.59
CA PRO A 19 -10.12 6.08 1.44
C PRO A 19 -9.61 6.61 2.79
N GLY A 20 -8.42 7.22 2.79
CA GLY A 20 -7.81 7.81 3.99
C GLY A 20 -6.79 6.95 4.74
N LEU A 21 -6.65 5.66 4.41
CA LEU A 21 -5.59 4.83 5.02
C LEU A 21 -4.19 5.33 4.63
N ALA A 22 -4.03 5.74 3.37
CA ALA A 22 -2.77 6.31 2.89
C ALA A 22 -2.39 7.59 3.63
N GLU A 23 -3.36 8.46 3.88
CA GLU A 23 -3.16 9.70 4.64
C GLU A 23 -2.85 9.42 6.12
N ALA A 24 -3.57 8.49 6.74
CA ALA A 24 -3.32 8.10 8.14
C ALA A 24 -1.91 7.52 8.32
N LEU A 25 -1.46 6.67 7.40
CA LEU A 25 -0.11 6.11 7.41
C LEU A 25 0.96 7.18 7.16
N ARG A 26 0.73 8.12 6.22
CA ARG A 26 1.63 9.26 6.01
C ARG A 26 1.70 10.18 7.23
N ALA A 27 0.56 10.45 7.87
CA ALA A 27 0.49 11.23 9.11
C ALA A 27 1.22 10.54 10.27
N ALA A 28 1.26 9.21 10.29
CA ALA A 28 2.06 8.42 11.24
C ALA A 28 3.57 8.38 10.91
N GLY A 29 4.01 9.06 9.84
CA GLY A 29 5.41 9.10 9.40
C GLY A 29 5.86 7.93 8.52
N ALA A 30 4.91 7.15 7.97
CA ALA A 30 5.19 6.09 7.02
C ALA A 30 5.26 6.61 5.58
N GLN A 31 6.13 6.01 4.76
CA GLN A 31 6.11 6.22 3.32
C GLN A 31 5.05 5.31 2.71
N VAL A 32 4.06 5.90 2.03
CA VAL A 32 2.95 5.15 1.45
C VAL A 32 2.93 5.26 -0.06
N ARG A 33 2.91 4.11 -0.71
CA ARG A 33 2.73 3.95 -2.16
C ARG A 33 1.47 3.12 -2.40
N GLU A 34 0.61 3.62 -3.28
CA GLU A 34 -0.63 2.95 -3.70
C GLU A 34 -0.44 2.37 -5.10
N MET A 35 -0.84 1.12 -5.31
CA MET A 35 -0.83 0.48 -6.62
C MET A 35 -1.98 -0.53 -6.76
N ASN A 36 -2.29 -0.88 -8.00
CA ASN A 36 -3.29 -1.91 -8.29
C ASN A 36 -2.64 -3.30 -8.25
N VAL A 37 -3.42 -4.32 -7.88
CA VAL A 37 -2.94 -5.71 -7.81
C VAL A 37 -2.56 -6.28 -9.18
N ASP A 38 -3.09 -5.71 -10.28
CA ASP A 38 -2.81 -6.14 -11.65
C ASP A 38 -1.34 -5.96 -12.05
N ASP A 39 -0.59 -5.11 -11.34
CA ASP A 39 0.83 -4.84 -11.63
C ASP A 39 1.76 -5.64 -10.71
N TYR A 40 1.85 -6.95 -10.99
CA TYR A 40 2.72 -7.87 -10.25
C TYR A 40 4.21 -7.48 -10.33
N GLY A 41 4.64 -6.83 -11.41
CA GLY A 41 6.02 -6.36 -11.56
C GLY A 41 6.36 -5.28 -10.54
N ALA A 42 5.52 -4.27 -10.41
CA ALA A 42 5.68 -3.22 -9.42
C ALA A 42 5.53 -3.75 -7.98
N LEU A 43 4.69 -4.76 -7.74
CA LEU A 43 4.56 -5.43 -6.45
C LEU A 43 5.87 -6.10 -6.04
N LEU A 44 6.47 -6.90 -6.94
CA LEU A 44 7.72 -7.59 -6.69
C LEU A 44 8.88 -6.62 -6.46
N ASP A 45 8.95 -5.53 -7.23
CA ASP A 45 9.96 -4.49 -7.05
C ASP A 45 9.82 -3.79 -5.69
N ALA A 46 8.59 -3.49 -5.28
CA ALA A 46 8.32 -2.92 -3.96
C ALA A 46 8.70 -3.88 -2.83
N LEU A 47 8.42 -5.17 -2.95
CA LEU A 47 8.87 -6.18 -1.98
C LEU A 47 10.40 -6.23 -1.90
N GLN A 48 11.09 -6.16 -3.04
CA GLN A 48 12.56 -6.10 -3.10
C GLN A 48 13.13 -4.82 -2.47
N GLN A 49 12.37 -3.73 -2.49
CA GLN A 49 12.71 -2.44 -1.87
C GLN A 49 12.34 -2.35 -0.37
N ASP A 50 12.00 -3.47 0.27
CA ASP A 50 11.61 -3.58 1.68
C ASP A 50 10.29 -2.85 2.00
N TRP A 51 9.37 -2.79 1.03
CA TRP A 51 8.02 -2.28 1.27
C TRP A 51 7.15 -3.36 1.88
N MET A 52 6.42 -3.01 2.94
CA MET A 52 5.46 -3.90 3.57
C MET A 52 4.13 -3.87 2.79
N PRO A 53 3.75 -4.97 2.12
CA PRO A 53 2.53 -5.03 1.33
C PRO A 53 1.31 -5.14 2.25
N VAL A 54 0.32 -4.29 2.01
CA VAL A 54 -0.98 -4.30 2.66
C VAL A 54 -2.02 -4.39 1.57
N VAL A 55 -2.54 -5.59 1.37
CA VAL A 55 -3.61 -5.85 0.40
C VAL A 55 -4.93 -5.46 1.04
N LEU A 56 -5.59 -4.44 0.48
CA LEU A 56 -6.89 -4.02 0.98
C LEU A 56 -7.96 -4.91 0.37
N LYS A 57 -8.60 -5.74 1.20
CA LYS A 57 -9.73 -6.55 0.74
C LYS A 57 -10.88 -5.60 0.38
N ALA A 58 -11.42 -5.71 -0.83
CA ALA A 58 -12.66 -5.01 -1.16
C ALA A 58 -13.72 -5.42 -0.12
N PRO A 59 -14.59 -4.49 0.33
CA PRO A 59 -15.73 -4.88 1.15
C PRO A 59 -16.48 -5.97 0.39
N LEU A 60 -16.56 -7.15 1.01
CA LEU A 60 -17.44 -8.22 0.53
C LEU A 60 -18.85 -7.63 0.68
N ASP A 61 -19.51 -7.35 -0.44
CA ASP A 61 -20.93 -7.00 -0.46
C ASP A 61 -21.75 -8.11 0.22
#